data_AF-A0A2M8Q690-F1
#
_entry.id   AF-A0A2M8Q690-F1
#
_cell.length_a   1.000
_cell.length_b   1.000
_cell.length_c   1.000
_cell.angle_alpha   90.00
_cell.angle_beta   90.00
_cell.angle_gamma   90.00
#
_symmetry.space_group_name_H-M   'P 1'
#
loop_
_entity.id
_entity.type
_entity.pdbx_description
1 polymer ?
#
loop_
_entity_poly.entity_id
_entity_poly.type
_entity_poly.pdbx_seq_one_letter_code
_entity_poly.pdbx_strand_id
1 'polypeptide(L)'
;ERRPEIRVVIAGSAPPPSVRALATDRRVTVTGYLDDLRPAIAGATLAVAPLRYGVGIQNKVLEAMAMATPIVAARHAARALHAVEGRDLLLAEHPREYADAIFR
;
A
#
# COMPACT_ATOMS: atom_id res chain seq x y z
N GLU A 1 -8.08 3.82 14.79
CA GLU A 1 -9.24 3.91 15.72
C GLU A 1 -10.35 2.91 15.41
N ARG A 2 -10.77 2.74 14.13
CA ARG A 2 -11.86 1.81 13.77
C ARG A 2 -11.58 0.32 14.04
N ARG A 3 -10.32 -0.14 13.90
CA ARG A 3 -9.89 -1.53 14.13
C ARG A 3 -8.50 -1.52 14.78
N PRO A 4 -8.40 -1.56 16.12
CA PRO A 4 -7.14 -1.38 16.83
C PRO A 4 -6.15 -2.53 16.67
N GLU A 5 -6.58 -3.68 16.18
CA GLU A 5 -5.76 -4.87 15.95
C GLU A 5 -5.01 -4.88 14.60
N ILE A 6 -5.36 -3.98 13.69
CA ILE A 6 -4.68 -3.86 12.39
C ILE A 6 -3.23 -3.43 12.63
N ARG A 7 -2.30 -4.15 12.00
CA ARG A 7 -0.89 -3.80 11.94
C ARG A 7 -0.56 -3.23 10.56
N VAL A 8 0.28 -2.21 10.53
CA VAL A 8 0.68 -1.52 9.30
C VAL A 8 2.18 -1.68 9.14
N VAL A 9 2.60 -2.17 7.97
CA VAL A 9 4.01 -2.22 7.59
C VAL A 9 4.24 -1.17 6.52
N ILE A 10 5.12 -0.21 6.80
CA ILE A 10 5.56 0.83 5.87
C ILE A 10 6.96 0.45 5.38
N ALA A 11 7.03 -0.09 4.16
CA ALA A 11 8.26 -0.49 3.52
C ALA A 11 8.72 0.55 2.49
N GLY A 12 9.99 0.94 2.56
CA GLY A 12 10.58 1.95 1.67
C GLY A 12 11.94 2.44 2.17
N SER A 13 12.86 2.69 1.24
CA SER A 13 14.17 3.22 1.56
C SER A 13 14.09 4.64 2.13
N ALA A 14 15.02 4.95 3.04
CA ALA A 14 15.21 6.28 3.62
C ALA A 14 13.92 6.99 4.07
N PRO A 15 13.08 6.36 4.95
CA PRO A 15 11.84 6.98 5.39
C PRO A 15 12.14 8.30 6.10
N PRO A 16 11.43 9.40 5.80
CA PRO A 16 11.67 10.70 6.44
C PRO A 16 11.35 10.66 7.94
N PRO A 17 11.86 11.62 8.75
CA PRO A 17 11.63 11.64 10.20
C PRO A 17 10.15 11.53 10.60
N SER A 18 9.26 12.17 9.85
CA SER A 18 7.81 12.13 10.07
C SER A 18 7.22 10.72 9.92
N VAL A 19 7.73 9.91 8.99
CA VAL A 19 7.31 8.52 8.81
C VAL A 19 7.93 7.62 9.88
N ARG A 20 9.21 7.81 10.21
CA ARG A 20 9.86 7.05 11.29
C ARG A 20 9.16 7.26 12.64
N ALA A 21 8.68 8.48 12.91
CA ALA A 21 7.95 8.80 14.12
C ALA A 21 6.65 7.99 14.29
N LEU A 22 6.05 7.49 13.20
CA LEU A 22 4.85 6.65 13.26
C LEU A 22 5.10 5.32 13.96
N ALA A 23 6.35 4.84 14.00
CA ALA A 23 6.73 3.61 14.71
C ALA A 23 6.63 3.72 16.25
N THR A 24 6.28 4.90 16.78
CA THR A 24 5.90 5.04 18.20
C THR A 24 4.62 4.28 18.53
N ASP A 25 3.73 4.08 17.55
CA ASP A 25 2.60 3.18 17.66
C ASP A 25 3.07 1.73 17.43
N ARG A 26 2.85 0.84 18.41
CA ARG A 26 3.27 -0.57 18.37
C ARG A 26 2.65 -1.36 17.21
N ARG A 27 1.62 -0.83 16.55
CA ARG A 27 0.97 -1.43 15.39
C ARG A 27 1.67 -1.07 14.07
N VAL A 28 2.51 -0.04 14.07
CA VAL A 28 3.17 0.46 12.87
C VAL A 28 4.63 0.00 12.87
N THR A 29 5.02 -0.72 11.84
CA THR A 29 6.41 -1.10 11.57
C THR A 29 6.91 -0.30 10.39
N VAL A 30 7.98 0.48 10.59
CA VAL A 30 8.68 1.18 9.50
C VAL A 30 9.96 0.41 9.23
N THR A 31 10.02 -0.33 8.12
CA THR A 31 11.12 -1.29 7.89
C THR A 31 12.40 -0.64 7.40
N GLY A 32 12.29 0.52 6.74
CA GLY A 32 13.35 1.03 5.88
C GLY A 32 13.48 0.20 4.60
N TYR A 33 14.69 0.13 4.05
CA TYR A 33 14.97 -0.67 2.86
C TYR A 33 14.86 -2.17 3.17
N LEU A 34 14.30 -2.93 2.23
CA LEU A 34 14.22 -4.38 2.27
C LEU A 34 14.93 -4.93 1.03
N ASP A 35 15.85 -5.87 1.20
CA ASP A 35 16.50 -6.57 0.09
C ASP A 35 15.49 -7.38 -0.74
N ASP A 36 14.46 -7.88 -0.09
CA ASP A 36 13.33 -8.56 -0.72
C ASP A 36 12.01 -8.07 -0.13
N LEU A 37 11.18 -7.46 -0.98
CA LEU A 37 9.87 -6.94 -0.60
C LEU A 37 8.77 -8.01 -0.65
N ARG A 38 9.00 -9.12 -1.36
CA ARG A 38 7.98 -10.17 -1.58
C ARG A 38 7.43 -10.75 -0.28
N PRO A 39 8.24 -11.08 0.75
CA PRO A 39 7.72 -11.59 2.00
C PRO A 39 6.76 -10.62 2.70
N ALA A 40 7.03 -9.31 2.62
CA ALA A 40 6.17 -8.29 3.21
C ALA A 40 4.84 -8.16 2.48
N ILE A 41 4.85 -8.21 1.14
CA ILE A 41 3.63 -8.13 0.31
C ILE A 41 2.80 -9.40 0.44
N ALA A 42 3.41 -10.58 0.27
CA ALA A 42 2.71 -11.87 0.29
C ALA A 42 2.17 -12.22 1.69
N GLY A 43 2.83 -11.75 2.75
CA GLY A 43 2.35 -11.90 4.13
C GLY A 43 1.26 -10.91 4.55
N ALA A 44 0.96 -9.90 3.73
CA ALA A 44 -0.06 -8.91 4.03
C ALA A 44 -1.45 -9.36 3.58
N THR A 45 -2.48 -9.00 4.34
CA THR A 45 -3.89 -9.20 3.93
C THR A 45 -4.28 -8.28 2.77
N LEU A 46 -3.66 -7.10 2.68
CA LEU A 46 -3.94 -6.07 1.69
C LEU A 46 -2.70 -5.18 1.54
N ALA A 47 -2.36 -4.82 0.30
CA ALA A 47 -1.37 -3.82 -0.01
C ALA A 47 -2.03 -2.45 -0.22
N VAL A 48 -1.33 -1.37 0.15
CA VAL A 48 -1.79 0.00 -0.08
C VAL A 48 -0.70 0.77 -0.80
N ALA A 49 -1.02 1.30 -1.98
CA ALA A 49 -0.09 2.07 -2.82
C ALA A 49 -0.63 3.50 -3.03
N PRO A 50 -0.50 4.40 -2.04
CA PRO A 50 -0.97 5.78 -2.11
C PRO A 50 0.02 6.65 -2.87
N LEU A 51 0.39 6.21 -4.07
CA LEU A 51 1.34 6.89 -4.94
C LEU A 51 0.75 8.25 -5.28
N ARG A 52 1.48 9.34 -5.01
CA ARG A 52 1.06 10.71 -5.33
C ARG A 52 1.64 11.19 -6.66
N TYR A 53 2.78 10.61 -7.02
CA TYR A 53 3.52 10.90 -8.23
C TYR A 53 4.01 9.56 -8.78
N GLY A 54 3.77 9.35 -10.07
CA GLY A 54 4.19 8.14 -10.77
C GLY A 54 4.17 8.42 -12.27
N VAL A 55 5.33 8.30 -12.91
CA VAL A 55 5.46 8.29 -14.37
C VAL A 55 5.76 6.86 -14.81
N GLY A 56 5.14 6.42 -15.91
CA GLY A 56 5.30 5.06 -16.40
C GLY A 56 4.52 4.01 -15.62
N ILE A 57 5.01 2.77 -15.69
CA ILE A 57 4.33 1.60 -15.13
C ILE A 57 4.48 1.57 -13.61
N GLN A 58 3.37 1.35 -12.92
CA GLN A 58 3.32 1.34 -11.46
C GLN A 58 3.78 -0.02 -10.92
N ASN A 59 5.11 -0.22 -10.88
CA ASN A 59 5.71 -1.49 -10.46
C ASN A 59 5.23 -1.97 -9.08
N LYS A 60 5.03 -1.05 -8.13
CA LYS A 60 4.55 -1.40 -6.78
C LYS A 60 3.17 -2.04 -6.79
N VAL A 61 2.31 -1.64 -7.73
CA VAL A 61 0.98 -2.23 -7.89
C VAL A 61 1.10 -3.60 -8.55
N LEU A 62 1.93 -3.72 -9.59
CA LEU A 62 2.20 -5.00 -10.26
C LEU A 62 2.83 -6.03 -9.31
N GLU A 63 3.75 -5.62 -8.43
CA GLU A 63 4.35 -6.49 -7.41
C GLU A 63 3.27 -7.08 -6.49
N ALA A 64 2.30 -6.28 -6.03
CA ALA A 64 1.19 -6.76 -5.22
C ALA A 64 0.26 -7.72 -6.00
N MET A 65 -0.11 -7.35 -7.24
CA MET A 65 -0.93 -8.20 -8.10
C MET A 65 -0.25 -9.53 -8.41
N ALA A 66 1.07 -9.53 -8.67
CA ALA A 66 1.85 -10.73 -8.94
C ALA A 66 1.92 -11.67 -7.74
N MET A 67 1.85 -11.13 -6.51
CA MET A 67 1.79 -11.92 -5.27
C MET A 67 0.36 -12.32 -4.88
N ALA A 68 -0.64 -12.05 -5.74
CA ALA A 68 -2.06 -12.25 -5.45
C ALA A 68 -2.53 -11.55 -4.16
N THR A 69 -1.85 -10.47 -3.76
CA THR A 69 -2.24 -9.65 -2.61
C THR A 69 -3.24 -8.60 -3.09
N PRO A 70 -4.46 -8.53 -2.52
CA PRO A 70 -5.41 -7.47 -2.81
C PRO A 70 -4.76 -6.09 -2.65
N ILE A 71 -5.15 -5.10 -3.45
CA ILE A 71 -4.51 -3.79 -3.42
C ILE A 71 -5.50 -2.62 -3.52
N VAL A 72 -5.27 -1.60 -2.69
CA VAL A 72 -5.84 -0.25 -2.84
C VAL A 72 -4.77 0.66 -3.40
N ALA A 73 -5.02 1.30 -4.55
CA ALA A 73 -4.05 2.16 -5.22
C ALA A 73 -4.64 3.52 -5.62
N ALA A 74 -3.76 4.46 -5.95
CA ALA A 74 -4.14 5.75 -6.52
C ALA A 74 -4.88 5.59 -7.87
N ARG A 75 -5.83 6.48 -8.21
CA ARG A 75 -6.66 6.33 -9.44
C ARG A 75 -5.82 6.30 -10.71
N HIS A 76 -4.70 7.01 -10.74
CA HIS A 76 -3.81 7.01 -11.90
C HIS A 76 -3.14 5.65 -12.15
N ALA A 77 -3.03 4.77 -11.14
CA ALA A 77 -2.44 3.45 -11.32
C ALA A 77 -3.25 2.54 -12.24
N ALA A 78 -4.59 2.60 -12.19
CA ALA A 78 -5.43 1.78 -13.07
C ALA A 78 -5.18 2.07 -14.56
N ARG A 79 -4.93 3.35 -14.90
CA ARG A 79 -4.71 3.79 -16.28
C ARG A 79 -3.45 3.18 -16.88
N ALA A 80 -2.39 3.06 -16.09
CA ALA A 80 -1.11 2.50 -16.53
C ALA A 80 -1.15 0.98 -16.69
N LEU A 81 -2.11 0.30 -16.07
CA LEU A 81 -2.16 -1.16 -15.97
C LEU A 81 -3.35 -1.79 -16.73
N HIS A 82 -4.22 -0.98 -17.34
CA HIS A 82 -5.49 -1.43 -17.93
C HIS A 82 -6.36 -2.25 -16.96
N ALA A 83 -6.25 -1.93 -15.68
CA ALA A 83 -6.91 -2.67 -14.61
C ALA A 83 -8.32 -2.13 -14.34
N VAL A 84 -9.22 -3.04 -13.95
CA VAL A 84 -10.64 -2.76 -13.69
C VAL A 84 -10.87 -2.57 -12.19
N GLU A 85 -11.33 -1.38 -11.80
CA GLU A 85 -11.71 -1.08 -10.42
C GLU A 85 -12.80 -2.06 -9.91
N GLY A 86 -12.64 -2.55 -8.70
CA GLY A 86 -13.55 -3.50 -8.07
C GLY A 86 -13.37 -4.97 -8.49
N ARG A 87 -12.59 -5.24 -9.54
CA ARG A 87 -12.20 -6.60 -9.94
C ARG A 87 -10.73 -6.86 -9.68
N ASP A 88 -9.86 -5.97 -10.18
CA ASP A 88 -8.41 -6.17 -10.16
C ASP A 88 -7.76 -5.42 -8.98
N LEU A 89 -8.33 -4.27 -8.59
CA LEU A 89 -7.93 -3.47 -7.43
C LEU A 89 -9.03 -2.51 -6.99
N LEU A 90 -8.86 -1.91 -5.81
CA LEU A 90 -9.67 -0.77 -5.36
C LEU A 90 -8.91 0.54 -5.59
N LEU A 91 -9.64 1.60 -5.95
CA LEU A 91 -9.07 2.91 -6.19
C LEU A 91 -9.44 3.92 -5.09
N ALA A 92 -8.47 4.75 -4.71
CA ALA A 92 -8.67 5.83 -3.76
C ALA A 92 -7.76 7.03 -4.06
N GLU A 93 -8.23 8.26 -3.84
CA GLU A 93 -7.41 9.48 -3.97
C GLU A 93 -7.13 10.15 -2.64
N HIS A 94 -8.07 10.07 -1.70
CA HIS A 94 -8.00 10.80 -0.43
C HIS A 94 -7.87 9.87 0.77
N PRO A 95 -7.26 10.30 1.89
CA PRO A 95 -7.03 9.44 3.05
C PRO A 95 -8.29 8.72 3.57
N ARG A 96 -9.45 9.37 3.51
CA ARG A 96 -10.74 8.76 3.88
C ARG A 96 -11.14 7.64 2.92
N GLU A 97 -10.98 7.83 1.62
CA GLU A 97 -11.26 6.79 0.61
C GLU A 97 -10.37 5.56 0.81
N TYR A 98 -9.07 5.75 1.12
CA TYR A 98 -8.18 4.65 1.46
C TYR A 98 -8.66 3.90 2.71
N ALA A 99 -9.00 4.63 3.77
CA ALA A 99 -9.50 4.01 5.00
C ALA A 99 -10.78 3.21 4.75
N ASP A 100 -11.72 3.74 3.97
CA ASP A 100 -12.97 3.04 3.67
C ASP A 100 -12.74 1.81 2.77
N ALA A 101 -11.85 1.91 1.78
CA ALA A 101 -11.48 0.79 0.92
C ALA A 101 -10.79 -0.35 1.69
N ILE A 102 -9.99 -0.04 2.71
CA ILE A 102 -9.33 -1.03 3.58
C ILE A 102 -10.35 -1.86 4.38
N PHE A 103 -11.56 -1.34 4.63
CA PHE A 103 -12.60 -2.03 5.40
C PHE A 103 -13.67 -2.72 4.55
N ARG A 104 -13.52 -2.76 3.22
CA ARG A 104 -14.41 -3.53 2.33
C ARG A 104 -13.95 -4.98 2.25
#